data_AF-A0A8T4Z1T4-F1
#
_entry.id   AF-A0A8T4Z1T4-F1
#
_cell.length_a   1.000
_cell.length_b   1.000
_cell.length_c   1.000
_cell.angle_alpha   90.00
_cell.angle_beta   90.00
_cell.angle_gamma   90.00
#
_symmetry.space_group_name_H-M   'P 1'
#
loop_
_entity.id
_entity.type
_entity.pdbx_description
1 polymer ?
#
loop_
_entity_poly.entity_id
_entity_poly.type
_entity_poly.pdbx_seq_one_letter_code
_entity_poly.pdbx_strand_id
1 'polypeptide(L)'
;MGYSSFGQMRIIEAVIAATLMFIVFTAAFFMLFSSEKFFRQEAIDLNRLAYNVLHRLAESGVIETAIDKSQSAMLASALQSLLPQNVYFNLTIYERDGSGQGWIPVNLDGKPYVSNASGGVFERLSEVASASITYTSKNGKIYYLSLVLTRAGIT
;
A
#
# COMPACT_ATOMS: atom_id res chain seq x y z
N MET A 1 -53.58 12.85 47.58
CA MET A 1 -53.37 13.48 46.26
C MET A 1 -51.89 13.30 45.94
N GLY A 2 -51.51 12.30 45.13
CA GLY A 2 -50.09 12.02 44.91
C GLY A 2 -49.80 10.68 44.28
N TYR A 3 -50.06 10.54 42.99
CA TYR A 3 -49.50 9.46 42.15
C TYR A 3 -49.44 9.96 40.69
N SER A 4 -48.39 10.69 40.33
CA SER A 4 -48.11 11.04 38.91
C SER A 4 -46.62 11.22 38.58
N SER A 5 -45.70 11.18 39.56
CA SER A 5 -44.26 11.41 39.32
C SER A 5 -43.50 10.20 38.77
N PHE A 6 -43.91 8.96 39.09
CA PHE A 6 -43.20 7.76 38.65
C PHE A 6 -43.27 7.50 37.14
N GLY A 7 -44.43 7.78 36.51
CA GLY A 7 -44.60 7.65 35.07
C GLY A 7 -43.85 8.75 34.31
N GLN A 8 -43.90 9.98 34.82
CA GLN A 8 -43.17 11.12 34.24
C GLN A 8 -41.65 10.92 34.34
N MET A 9 -41.15 10.36 35.44
CA MET A 9 -39.73 10.03 35.61
C MET A 9 -39.26 9.00 34.57
N ARG A 10 -40.04 7.94 34.31
CA ARG A 10 -39.71 6.95 33.27
C ARG A 10 -39.66 7.55 31.86
N ILE A 11 -40.55 8.50 31.56
CA ILE A 11 -40.57 9.18 30.26
C ILE A 11 -39.32 10.06 30.12
N ILE A 12 -38.98 10.84 31.15
CA ILE A 12 -37.79 11.69 31.14
C ILE A 12 -36.52 10.83 31.01
N GLU A 13 -36.43 9.72 31.74
CA GLU A 13 -35.33 8.77 31.65
C GLU A 13 -35.19 8.18 30.25
N ALA A 14 -36.30 7.75 29.62
CA ALA A 14 -36.28 7.22 28.27
C ALA A 14 -35.82 8.27 27.24
N VAL A 15 -36.22 9.54 27.41
CA VAL A 15 -35.80 10.63 26.52
C VAL A 15 -34.31 10.94 26.69
N ILE A 16 -33.80 10.95 27.92
CA ILE A 16 -32.37 11.14 28.19
C ILE A 16 -31.58 9.98 27.60
N ALA A 17 -32.01 8.74 27.83
CA ALA A 17 -31.36 7.55 27.30
C ALA A 17 -31.34 7.54 25.77
N ALA A 18 -32.46 7.89 25.12
CA ALA A 18 -32.54 8.00 23.67
C ALA A 18 -31.60 9.08 23.11
N THR A 19 -31.50 10.22 23.81
CA THR A 19 -30.60 11.31 23.42
C THR A 19 -29.14 10.90 23.55
N LEU A 20 -28.77 10.24 24.65
CA LEU A 20 -27.41 9.73 24.86
C LEU A 20 -27.04 8.69 23.80
N MET A 21 -27.94 7.75 23.50
CA MET A 21 -27.75 6.78 22.42
C MET A 21 -27.52 7.48 21.08
N PHE A 22 -28.33 8.48 20.74
CA PHE A 22 -28.19 9.22 19.48
C PHE A 22 -26.82 9.91 19.36
N ILE A 23 -26.33 10.54 20.43
CA ILE A 23 -25.00 11.18 20.46
C ILE A 23 -23.90 10.13 20.28
N VAL A 24 -23.97 9.02 21.03
CA VAL A 24 -22.97 7.94 20.94
C VAL A 24 -22.93 7.33 19.55
N PHE A 25 -24.09 7.03 18.96
CA PHE A 25 -24.15 6.49 17.59
C PHE A 25 -23.61 7.49 16.56
N THR A 26 -23.92 8.78 16.70
CA THR A 26 -23.40 9.82 15.80
C THR A 26 -21.88 9.92 15.89
N ALA A 27 -21.32 9.93 17.11
CA ALA A 27 -19.88 9.97 17.32
C ALA A 27 -19.18 8.71 16.79
N ALA A 28 -19.73 7.53 17.05
CA ALA A 28 -19.22 6.26 16.53
C ALA A 28 -19.24 6.23 15.00
N PHE A 29 -20.34 6.66 14.39
CA PHE A 29 -20.49 6.74 12.94
C PHE A 29 -19.47 7.71 12.33
N PHE A 30 -19.28 8.89 12.94
CA PHE A 30 -18.28 9.86 12.48
C PHE A 30 -16.85 9.28 12.54
N MET A 31 -16.49 8.59 13.62
CA MET A 31 -15.19 7.94 13.74
C MET A 31 -14.98 6.85 12.68
N LEU A 32 -15.98 5.98 12.46
CA LEU A 32 -15.91 4.91 11.46
C LEU A 32 -15.76 5.46 10.02
N PHE A 33 -16.57 6.46 9.66
CA PHE A 33 -16.54 7.04 8.31
C PHE A 33 -15.29 7.88 8.05
N SER A 34 -14.77 8.59 9.05
CA SER A 34 -13.53 9.36 8.93
C SER A 34 -12.33 8.42 8.71
N SER A 35 -12.34 7.28 9.40
CA SER A 35 -11.30 6.25 9.31
C SER A 35 -11.22 5.67 7.90
N GLU A 36 -12.33 5.19 7.32
CA GLU A 36 -12.33 4.61 5.98
C GLU A 36 -11.85 5.56 4.88
N LYS A 37 -12.21 6.85 4.97
CA LYS A 37 -11.78 7.85 3.98
C LYS A 37 -10.29 8.12 4.05
N PHE A 38 -9.73 8.18 5.25
CA PHE A 38 -8.30 8.36 5.45
C PHE A 38 -7.51 7.18 4.88
N PHE A 39 -7.91 5.95 5.21
CA PHE A 39 -7.28 4.73 4.70
C PHE A 39 -7.33 4.63 3.16
N ARG A 40 -8.47 4.98 2.54
CA ARG A 40 -8.57 5.00 1.07
C ARG A 40 -7.67 6.06 0.44
N GLN A 41 -7.59 7.24 1.03
CA GLN A 41 -6.75 8.32 0.51
C GLN A 41 -5.27 7.96 0.60
N GLU A 42 -4.84 7.38 1.71
CA GLU A 42 -3.45 6.94 1.91
C GLU A 42 -3.05 5.86 0.90
N ALA A 43 -3.92 4.88 0.64
CA ALA A 43 -3.69 3.87 -0.40
C ALA A 43 -3.60 4.47 -1.81
N ILE A 44 -4.42 5.49 -2.11
CA ILE A 44 -4.36 6.21 -3.40
C ILE A 44 -3.03 6.95 -3.55
N ASP A 45 -2.58 7.64 -2.51
CA ASP A 45 -1.33 8.41 -2.55
C ASP A 45 -0.10 7.48 -2.63
N LEU A 46 -0.14 6.34 -1.95
CA LEU A 46 0.90 5.31 -2.01
C LEU A 46 0.94 4.62 -3.40
N ASN A 47 -0.21 4.39 -4.03
CA ASN A 47 -0.28 3.92 -5.42
C ASN A 47 0.29 4.95 -6.41
N ARG A 48 -0.03 6.24 -6.24
CA ARG A 48 0.56 7.32 -7.06
C ARG A 48 2.07 7.36 -6.90
N LEU A 49 2.57 7.22 -5.67
CA LEU A 49 4.00 7.12 -5.41
C LEU A 49 4.61 5.92 -6.14
N ALA A 50 4.00 4.74 -6.06
CA ALA A 50 4.49 3.53 -6.72
C ALA A 50 4.62 3.70 -8.25
N TYR A 51 3.60 4.27 -8.91
CA TYR A 51 3.67 4.58 -10.34
C TYR A 51 4.75 5.60 -10.68
N ASN A 52 4.88 6.67 -9.89
CA ASN A 52 5.90 7.69 -10.12
C ASN A 52 7.32 7.12 -9.97
N VAL A 53 7.53 6.24 -8.99
CA VAL A 53 8.82 5.57 -8.78
C VAL A 53 9.13 4.62 -9.93
N LEU A 54 8.16 3.78 -10.34
CA LEU A 54 8.33 2.87 -11.46
C LEU A 54 8.65 3.62 -12.77
N HIS A 55 7.96 4.72 -13.03
CA HIS A 55 8.20 5.56 -14.20
C HIS A 55 9.62 6.15 -14.19
N ARG A 56 10.04 6.75 -13.07
CA ARG A 56 11.41 7.29 -12.92
C ARG A 56 12.49 6.21 -13.05
N LEU A 57 12.22 5.01 -12.52
CA LEU A 57 13.13 3.88 -12.61
C LEU A 57 13.28 3.42 -14.06
N ALA A 58 12.19 3.36 -14.82
CA ALA A 58 12.21 3.06 -16.25
C ALA A 58 12.95 4.13 -17.06
N GLU A 59 12.73 5.42 -16.79
CA GLU A 59 13.44 6.51 -17.47
C GLU A 59 14.95 6.53 -17.18
N SER A 60 15.36 6.12 -15.98
CA SER A 60 16.76 6.14 -15.57
C SER A 60 17.66 5.12 -16.30
N GLY A 61 17.09 4.08 -16.92
CA GLY A 61 17.84 2.98 -17.52
C GLY A 61 18.63 2.11 -16.52
N VAL A 62 18.38 2.28 -15.21
CA VAL A 62 19.02 1.50 -14.14
C VAL A 62 18.59 0.03 -14.20
N ILE A 63 17.39 -0.24 -14.71
CA ILE A 63 16.81 -1.58 -14.80
C ILE A 63 17.68 -2.48 -15.67
N GLU A 64 18.02 -2.06 -16.88
CA GLU A 64 18.89 -2.83 -17.77
C GLU A 64 20.27 -3.04 -17.18
N THR A 65 20.85 -1.96 -16.64
CA THR A 65 22.19 -2.02 -16.08
C THR A 65 22.26 -3.00 -14.90
N ALA A 66 21.21 -3.03 -14.07
CA ALA A 66 21.11 -3.94 -12.95
C ALA A 66 20.85 -5.39 -13.39
N ILE A 67 20.05 -5.62 -14.43
CA ILE A 67 19.82 -6.96 -14.99
C ILE A 67 21.09 -7.50 -15.65
N ASP A 68 21.74 -6.71 -16.50
CA ASP A 68 22.94 -7.12 -17.24
C ASP A 68 24.11 -7.44 -16.31
N LYS A 69 24.22 -6.72 -15.18
CA LYS A 69 25.24 -6.98 -14.14
C LYS A 69 24.77 -7.94 -13.05
N SER A 70 23.50 -8.38 -13.09
CA SER A 70 22.82 -9.14 -12.02
C SER A 70 22.88 -8.47 -10.64
N GLN A 71 22.96 -7.14 -10.57
CA GLN A 71 23.17 -6.38 -9.33
C GLN A 71 21.86 -5.87 -8.71
N SER A 72 21.30 -6.65 -7.78
CA SER A 72 20.11 -6.27 -7.02
C SER A 72 20.32 -5.02 -6.15
N ALA A 73 21.54 -4.82 -5.63
CA ALA A 73 21.89 -3.69 -4.78
C ALA A 73 21.77 -2.34 -5.48
N MET A 74 22.02 -2.28 -6.80
CA MET A 74 21.88 -1.06 -7.59
C MET A 74 20.41 -0.62 -7.68
N LEU A 75 19.51 -1.58 -7.93
CA LEU A 75 18.06 -1.35 -7.91
C LEU A 75 17.57 -0.97 -6.51
N ALA A 76 18.05 -1.64 -5.47
CA ALA A 76 17.69 -1.32 -4.09
C ALA A 76 18.09 0.11 -3.71
N SER A 77 19.30 0.55 -4.08
CA SER A 77 19.79 1.90 -3.81
C SER A 77 19.00 2.96 -4.60
N ALA A 78 18.71 2.71 -5.88
CA ALA A 78 17.86 3.59 -6.68
C ALA A 78 16.46 3.74 -6.06
N LEU A 79 15.82 2.64 -5.67
CA LEU A 79 14.52 2.66 -5.00
C LEU A 79 14.59 3.42 -3.66
N GLN A 80 15.61 3.21 -2.85
CA GLN A 80 15.80 3.93 -1.58
C GLN A 80 15.97 5.44 -1.78
N SER A 81 16.57 5.88 -2.89
CA SER A 81 16.70 7.31 -3.20
C SER A 81 15.40 7.96 -3.69
N LEU A 82 14.50 7.16 -4.27
CA LEU A 82 13.22 7.62 -4.83
C LEU A 82 12.07 7.53 -3.82
N LEU A 83 12.20 6.64 -2.83
CA LEU A 83 11.20 6.39 -1.81
C LEU A 83 11.51 7.16 -0.52
N PRO A 84 10.47 7.60 0.22
CA PRO A 84 10.64 8.10 1.58
C PRO A 84 11.23 7.05 2.51
N GLN A 85 11.97 7.48 3.55
CA GLN A 85 12.65 6.58 4.51
C GLN A 85 11.71 5.66 5.30
N ASN A 86 10.41 6.00 5.39
CA ASN A 86 9.41 5.21 6.11
C ASN A 86 8.60 4.27 5.21
N VAL A 87 9.09 3.97 4.00
CA VAL A 87 8.41 3.08 3.05
C VAL A 87 9.21 1.80 2.84
N TYR A 88 8.55 0.68 3.07
CA TYR A 88 9.00 -0.63 2.66
C TYR A 88 8.59 -0.90 1.22
N PHE A 89 9.47 -1.55 0.48
CA PHE A 89 9.26 -1.91 -0.92
C PHE A 89 9.63 -3.36 -1.19
N ASN A 90 8.94 -3.94 -2.17
CA ASN A 90 9.29 -5.20 -2.78
C ASN A 90 9.09 -5.06 -4.30
N LEU A 91 10.18 -5.12 -5.05
CA LEU A 91 10.18 -5.05 -6.50
C LEU A 91 10.48 -6.42 -7.09
N THR A 92 9.58 -6.90 -7.93
CA THR A 92 9.78 -8.11 -8.75
C THR A 92 9.82 -7.70 -10.21
N ILE A 93 10.87 -8.14 -10.91
CA ILE A 93 11.05 -7.89 -12.34
C ILE A 93 10.77 -9.21 -13.06
N TYR A 94 9.95 -9.15 -14.09
CA TYR A 94 9.66 -10.28 -14.95
C TYR A 94 10.11 -9.99 -16.36
N GLU A 95 10.66 -10.98 -17.04
CA GLU A 95 10.91 -10.95 -18.47
C GLU A 95 9.94 -11.87 -19.20
N ARG A 96 9.72 -11.60 -20.49
CA ARG A 96 8.98 -12.53 -21.35
C ARG A 96 9.76 -13.83 -21.48
N ASP A 97 9.05 -14.94 -21.29
CA ASP A 97 9.58 -16.26 -21.66
C ASP A 97 9.97 -16.29 -23.15
N GLY A 98 10.99 -17.08 -23.51
CA GLY A 98 11.43 -17.28 -24.89
C GLY A 98 10.34 -17.86 -25.81
N SER A 99 9.31 -18.49 -25.24
CA SER A 99 8.08 -18.90 -25.95
C SER A 99 7.14 -17.75 -26.30
N GLY A 100 7.34 -16.56 -25.71
CA GLY A 100 6.47 -15.41 -25.88
C GLY A 100 5.07 -15.57 -25.27
N GLN A 101 4.85 -16.58 -24.42
CA GLN A 101 3.53 -16.85 -23.80
C GLN A 101 3.49 -16.57 -22.29
N GLY A 102 4.63 -16.58 -21.60
CA GLY A 102 4.72 -16.38 -20.14
C GLY A 102 5.56 -15.20 -19.68
N TRP A 103 5.51 -14.94 -18.37
CA TRP A 103 6.38 -14.01 -17.63
C TRP A 103 7.20 -14.82 -16.62
N ILE A 104 8.53 -14.66 -16.66
CA ILE A 104 9.46 -15.37 -15.77
C ILE A 104 10.15 -14.34 -14.88
N PRO A 105 10.24 -14.56 -13.55
CA PRO A 105 10.94 -13.64 -12.67
C PRO A 105 12.44 -13.64 -13.00
N VAL A 106 13.00 -12.43 -13.13
CA VAL A 106 14.43 -12.23 -13.33
C VAL A 106 15.14 -12.41 -12.00
N ASN A 107 16.09 -13.35 -11.96
CA ASN A 107 16.91 -13.56 -10.78
C ASN A 107 18.09 -12.59 -10.77
N LEU A 108 18.13 -11.74 -9.75
CA LEU A 108 19.21 -10.79 -9.48
C LEU A 108 19.92 -11.24 -8.20
N ASP A 109 21.24 -11.47 -8.26
CA ASP A 109 22.01 -12.01 -7.14
C ASP A 109 21.40 -13.28 -6.50
N GLY A 110 20.79 -14.14 -7.33
CA GLY A 110 20.13 -15.37 -6.88
C GLY A 110 18.78 -15.17 -6.18
N LYS A 111 18.22 -13.96 -6.21
CA LYS A 111 16.89 -13.65 -5.65
C LYS A 111 15.93 -13.20 -6.76
N PRO A 112 14.65 -13.64 -6.74
CA PRO A 112 13.67 -13.22 -7.72
C PRO A 112 13.07 -11.84 -7.44
N TYR A 113 13.46 -11.17 -6.35
CA TYR A 113 12.93 -9.87 -5.94
C TYR A 113 13.97 -9.02 -5.20
N VAL A 114 13.72 -7.70 -5.18
CA VAL A 114 14.52 -6.71 -4.47
C VAL A 114 13.64 -6.05 -3.39
N SER A 115 13.98 -6.24 -2.12
CA SER A 115 13.19 -5.77 -0.98
C SER A 115 14.08 -5.14 0.09
N ASN A 116 13.58 -4.11 0.78
CA ASN A 116 14.17 -3.55 2.00
C ASN A 116 13.45 -4.03 3.29
N ALA A 117 12.44 -4.90 3.17
CA ALA A 117 11.67 -5.41 4.30
C ALA A 117 12.06 -6.86 4.63
N SER A 118 12.06 -7.19 5.92
CA SER A 118 12.15 -8.58 6.38
C SER A 118 10.87 -9.38 6.07
N GLY A 119 10.98 -10.70 5.98
CA GLY A 119 9.84 -11.58 5.67
C GLY A 119 8.64 -11.35 6.59
N GLY A 120 7.45 -11.17 6.01
CA GLY A 120 6.17 -11.01 6.72
C GLY A 120 5.66 -9.58 6.91
N VAL A 121 6.42 -8.54 6.53
CA VAL A 121 5.95 -7.13 6.64
C VAL A 121 4.75 -6.87 5.73
N PHE A 122 4.79 -7.40 4.51
CA PHE A 122 3.70 -7.26 3.54
C PHE A 122 2.48 -8.14 3.83
N GLU A 123 2.60 -9.16 4.69
CA GLU A 123 1.49 -10.05 5.09
C GLU A 123 0.75 -9.52 6.32
N ARG A 124 1.41 -8.71 7.14
CA ARG A 124 0.89 -8.20 8.41
C ARG A 124 0.26 -6.81 8.31
N LEU A 125 0.55 -6.04 7.27
CA LEU A 125 0.10 -4.66 7.13
C LEU A 125 -1.12 -4.58 6.23
N SER A 126 -2.15 -3.86 6.68
CA SER A 126 -3.41 -3.66 5.94
C SER A 126 -3.29 -2.65 4.79
N GLU A 127 -2.22 -1.84 4.78
CA GLU A 127 -1.99 -0.79 3.79
C GLU A 127 -0.89 -1.20 2.81
N VAL A 128 -1.27 -1.94 1.77
CA VAL A 128 -0.36 -2.34 0.70
C VAL A 128 -0.78 -1.66 -0.59
N ALA A 129 0.09 -0.83 -1.15
CA ALA A 129 -0.03 -0.33 -2.51
C ALA A 129 0.70 -1.28 -3.45
N SER A 130 0.10 -1.54 -4.61
CA SER A 130 0.70 -2.37 -5.64
C SER A 130 0.53 -1.67 -6.98
N ALA A 131 1.64 -1.42 -7.66
CA ALA A 131 1.65 -0.88 -9.00
C ALA A 131 2.51 -1.76 -9.89
N SER A 132 2.07 -1.88 -11.14
CA SER A 132 2.84 -2.57 -12.15
C SER A 132 2.87 -1.79 -13.45
N ILE A 133 4.00 -1.88 -14.15
CA ILE A 133 4.18 -1.30 -15.48
C ILE A 133 4.87 -2.29 -16.40
N THR A 134 4.52 -2.25 -17.68
CA THR A 134 5.29 -2.89 -18.73
C THR A 134 6.28 -1.89 -19.30
N TYR A 135 7.54 -2.28 -19.35
CA TYR A 135 8.65 -1.48 -19.82
C TYR A 135 9.32 -2.16 -21.01
N THR A 136 9.56 -1.42 -22.09
CA THR A 136 10.34 -1.91 -23.23
C THR A 136 11.71 -1.26 -23.19
N SER A 137 12.73 -2.10 -23.02
CA SER A 137 14.12 -1.68 -23.02
C SER A 137 14.58 -1.21 -24.40
N LYS A 138 15.64 -0.39 -24.42
CA LYS A 138 16.33 0.04 -25.65
C LYS A 138 16.80 -1.14 -26.52
N ASN A 139 17.06 -2.29 -25.91
CA ASN A 139 17.48 -3.51 -26.60
C ASN A 139 16.30 -4.33 -27.17
N GLY A 140 15.06 -3.81 -27.11
CA GLY A 140 13.85 -4.47 -27.60
C GLY A 140 13.28 -5.54 -26.66
N LYS A 141 13.89 -5.75 -25.49
CA LYS A 141 13.36 -6.66 -24.46
C LYS A 141 12.19 -6.01 -23.73
N ILE A 142 11.18 -6.81 -23.40
CA ILE A 142 10.00 -6.36 -22.65
C ILE A 142 10.07 -6.92 -21.23
N TYR A 143 9.98 -6.02 -20.27
CA TYR A 143 9.96 -6.32 -18.84
C TYR A 143 8.61 -5.94 -18.25
N TYR A 144 8.13 -6.74 -17.30
CA TYR A 144 7.00 -6.41 -16.45
C TYR A 144 7.51 -6.18 -15.03
N LEU A 145 7.28 -4.98 -14.51
CA LEU A 145 7.73 -4.57 -13.18
C LEU A 145 6.53 -4.61 -12.24
N SER A 146 6.68 -5.26 -11.10
CA SER A 146 5.68 -5.29 -10.04
C SER A 146 6.29 -4.71 -8.77
N LEU A 147 5.85 -3.53 -8.37
CA LEU A 147 6.30 -2.84 -7.17
C LEU A 147 5.18 -2.85 -6.13
N VAL A 148 5.50 -3.44 -4.98
CA VAL A 148 4.64 -3.44 -3.80
C VAL A 148 5.24 -2.51 -2.75
N LEU A 149 4.46 -1.56 -2.26
CA LEU A 149 4.85 -0.61 -1.23
C LEU A 149 3.96 -0.75 0.00
N THR A 150 4.54 -0.56 1.18
CA THR A 150 3.80 -0.40 2.43
C THR A 150 4.54 0.60 3.32
N ARG A 151 3.84 1.36 4.14
CA ARG A 151 4.50 2.21 5.14
C ARG A 151 4.92 1.40 6.34
N ALA A 152 6.02 1.79 6.98
CA ALA A 152 6.31 1.34 8.34
C ALA A 152 5.24 1.94 9.26
N GLY A 153 4.32 1.10 9.74
CA GLY A 153 3.35 1.51 10.75
C GLY A 153 4.10 2.08 11.96
N ILE A 154 3.56 3.16 12.53
CA ILE A 154 4.01 3.66 13.82
C ILE A 154 3.59 2.60 14.84
N THR A 155 4.53 1.74 15.24
CA THR A 155 4.34 0.82 16.38
C THR A 155 4.17 1.59 17.68
#